data_AF-A0A0M2PXL9-F1
#
_entry.id   AF-A0A0M2PXL9-F1
#
_cell.length_a   1.000
_cell.length_b   1.000
_cell.length_c   1.000
_cell.angle_alpha   90.00
_cell.angle_beta   90.00
_cell.angle_gamma   90.00
#
_symmetry.space_group_name_H-M   'P 1'
#
loop_
_entity.id
_entity.type
_entity.pdbx_description
1 polymer ?
#
loop_
_entity_poly.entity_id
_entity_poly.type
_entity_poly.pdbx_seq_one_letter_code
_entity_poly.pdbx_strand_id
1 'polypeptide(L)' 'EQALRWYRLEEGEYRQQEPDAEGLIKSGVFPGLWLAVEALLAGQMAEVLQGVQQGIAAR' A
#
# COMPACT_ATOMS: atom_id res chain seq x y z
N GLU A 1 0.86 3.69 19.35
CA GLU A 1 0.24 3.77 18.01
C GLU A 1 1.05 2.94 17.04
N GLN A 2 0.40 2.23 16.12
CA GLN A 2 1.07 1.50 15.03
C GLN A 2 1.00 2.34 13.76
N ALA A 3 2.09 2.38 13.00
CA ALA A 3 2.15 3.11 11.74
C ALA A 3 2.94 2.31 10.71
N LEU A 4 2.48 2.33 9.46
CA LEU A 4 3.20 1.75 8.33
C LEU A 4 4.13 2.81 7.78
N ARG A 5 5.43 2.54 7.80
CA ARG A 5 6.44 3.39 7.14
C ARG A 5 6.96 2.67 5.91
N TRP A 6 6.44 3.02 4.75
CA TRP A 6 6.88 2.48 3.46
C TRP A 6 7.69 3.55 2.73
N TYR A 7 8.93 3.25 2.37
CA TYR A 7 9.77 4.14 1.55
C TYR A 7 9.94 3.61 0.13
N ARG A 8 9.92 4.50 -0.85
CA ARG A 8 10.37 4.23 -2.23
C ARG A 8 11.67 4.99 -2.48
N LEU A 9 12.60 4.35 -3.17
CA LEU A 9 13.81 5.02 -3.65
C LEU A 9 13.43 5.84 -4.89
N GLU A 10 13.51 7.17 -4.79
CA GLU A 10 13.25 8.11 -5.88
C GLU A 10 14.46 9.05 -5.97
N GLU A 11 15.10 9.11 -7.13
CA GLU A 11 16.26 9.99 -7.40
C GLU A 11 17.41 9.86 -6.39
N GLY A 12 17.62 8.64 -5.86
CA GLY A 12 18.68 8.36 -4.88
C GLY A 12 18.29 8.66 -3.42
N GLU A 13 17.05 9.09 -3.16
CA GLU A 13 16.54 9.38 -1.83
C GLU A 13 15.36 8.45 -1.47
N TYR A 14 15.28 8.07 -0.20
CA TYR A 14 14.12 7.32 0.30
C TYR A 14 12.98 8.28 0.64
N ARG A 15 11.93 8.27 -0.18
CA ARG A 15 10.72 9.06 0.05
C ARG A 15 9.64 8.18 0.66
N GLN A 16 9.11 8.64 1.80
CA GLN A 16 7.98 7.97 2.43
C GLN A 16 6.77 8.04 1.51
N GLN A 17 6.13 6.91 1.30
CA GLN A 17 4.89 6.79 0.56
C GLN A 17 3.74 7.05 1.52
N GLU A 18 2.84 7.93 1.11
CA GLU A 18 1.60 8.19 1.82
C GLU A 18 0.45 7.44 1.13
N PRO A 19 -0.58 7.02 1.87
CA PRO A 19 -1.79 6.47 1.28
C PRO A 19 -2.46 7.48 0.33
N ASP A 20 -3.10 6.98 -0.71
CA ASP A 20 -3.94 7.81 -1.57
C ASP A 20 -5.30 8.15 -0.89
N ALA A 21 -6.19 8.80 -1.64
CA ALA A 21 -7.51 9.18 -1.15
C ALA A 21 -8.40 7.98 -0.74
N GLU A 22 -8.07 6.77 -1.19
CA GLU A 22 -8.76 5.52 -0.83
C GLU A 22 -8.07 4.82 0.36
N GLY A 23 -7.03 5.43 0.94
CA GLY A 23 -6.24 4.83 2.02
C GLY A 23 -5.30 3.72 1.55
N LEU A 24 -4.99 3.67 0.24
CA LEU A 24 -4.15 2.64 -0.36
C LEU A 24 -2.74 3.15 -0.63
N ILE A 25 -1.72 2.35 -0.28
CA ILE A 25 -0.36 2.53 -0.81
C ILE A 25 -0.15 1.55 -1.97
N LYS A 26 0.17 2.08 -3.15
CA LYS A 26 0.38 1.31 -4.37
C LYS A 26 1.88 1.06 -4.60
N SER A 27 2.28 -0.20 -4.68
CA SER A 27 3.68 -0.56 -4.92
C SER A 27 4.15 -0.13 -6.30
N GLY A 28 5.30 0.55 -6.36
CA GLY A 28 5.98 0.87 -7.62
C GLY A 28 6.82 -0.28 -8.18
N VAL A 29 7.06 -1.34 -7.40
CA VAL A 29 7.93 -2.48 -7.77
C VAL A 29 7.11 -3.74 -8.04
N PHE A 30 6.02 -3.94 -7.32
CA PHE A 30 5.13 -5.09 -7.48
C PHE A 30 3.79 -4.63 -8.07
N PRO A 31 3.59 -4.71 -9.40
CA PRO A 31 2.34 -4.33 -10.02
C PRO A 31 1.15 -5.07 -9.40
N GLY A 32 0.12 -4.32 -9.01
CA GLY A 32 -1.09 -4.82 -8.37
C GLY A 32 -1.01 -5.03 -6.86
N LEU A 33 0.16 -4.82 -6.23
CA LEU A 33 0.25 -4.78 -4.77
C LEU A 33 -0.21 -3.43 -4.25
N TRP A 34 -1.50 -3.33 -3.92
CA TRP A 34 -2.10 -2.17 -3.27
C TRP A 34 -2.46 -2.53 -1.83
N LEU A 35 -1.91 -1.82 -0.85
CA LEU A 35 -2.13 -2.09 0.57
C LEU A 35 -3.07 -1.08 1.20
N ALA A 36 -4.18 -1.57 1.77
CA ALA A 36 -5.05 -0.80 2.64
C ALA A 36 -4.37 -0.58 4.00
N VAL A 37 -3.96 0.66 4.27
CA VAL A 37 -3.08 0.97 5.40
C VAL A 37 -3.78 0.78 6.75
N GLU A 38 -5.02 1.25 6.88
CA GLU A 38 -5.80 1.08 8.12
C GLU A 38 -6.06 -0.40 8.41
N ALA A 39 -6.54 -1.15 7.40
CA ALA A 39 -6.78 -2.59 7.53
C ALA A 39 -5.52 -3.37 7.88
N LEU A 40 -4.37 -3.01 7.29
CA LEU A 40 -3.10 -3.65 7.61
C LEU A 40 -2.71 -3.42 9.08
N LEU A 41 -2.85 -2.18 9.58
CA LEU A 41 -2.56 -1.84 10.97
C LEU A 41 -3.54 -2.50 11.94
N ALA A 42 -4.80 -2.65 11.54
CA ALA A 42 -5.84 -3.34 12.31
C ALA A 42 -5.76 -4.88 12.24
N GLY A 43 -4.87 -5.45 11.41
CA GLY A 43 -4.78 -6.89 11.19
C GLY A 43 -5.93 -7.49 10.39
N GLN A 44 -6.71 -6.67 9.69
CA GLN A 44 -7.88 -7.06 8.90
C GLN A 44 -7.47 -7.58 7.51
N MET A 45 -6.92 -8.80 7.49
CA MET A 45 -6.28 -9.32 6.29
C MET A 45 -7.24 -9.52 5.09
N ALA A 46 -8.53 -9.76 5.34
CA ALA A 46 -9.53 -9.85 4.26
C ALA A 46 -9.63 -8.55 3.45
N GLU A 47 -9.59 -7.40 4.12
CA GLU A 47 -9.63 -6.08 3.50
C GLU A 47 -8.31 -5.75 2.82
N VAL A 48 -7.18 -6.11 3.43
CA VAL A 48 -5.86 -6.02 2.79
C VAL A 48 -5.83 -6.79 1.47
N LEU A 49 -6.35 -8.03 1.47
CA LEU A 49 -6.40 -8.87 0.27
C LEU A 49 -7.35 -8.32 -0.80
N GLN A 50 -8.44 -7.65 -0.42
CA GLN A 50 -9.31 -6.96 -1.40
C GLN A 50 -8.55 -5.87 -2.15
N GLY A 51 -7.75 -5.05 -1.45
CA GLY A 51 -6.89 -4.03 -2.09
C GLY A 51 -5.94 -4.66 -3.12
N VAL A 52 -5.27 -5.75 -2.75
CA VAL A 52 -4.40 -6.50 -3.68
C VAL A 52 -5.18 -7.04 -4.88
N GLN A 53 -6.38 -7.57 -4.66
CA GLN A 53 -7.21 -8.13 -5.73
C GLN A 53 -7.66 -7.07 -6.73
N GLN A 54 -8.04 -5.88 -6.24
CA GLN A 54 -8.33 -4.71 -7.08
C GLN A 54 -7.09 -4.30 -7.89
N GLY A 55 -5.92 -4.24 -7.26
CA GLY A 55 -4.69 -3.86 -7.94
C GLY A 55 -4.28 -4.85 -9.03
N ILE A 56 -4.47 -6.14 -8.81
CA ILE A 56 -4.24 -7.18 -9.83
C ILE A 56 -5.23 -7.04 -10.99
N ALA A 57 -6.50 -6.74 -10.71
CA ALA A 57 -7.55 -6.61 -11.71
C ALA A 57 -7.47 -5.33 -12.56
N ALA A 58 -6.89 -4.25 -12.01
CA ALA A 58 -6.72 -2.97 -12.70
C ALA A 58 -5.52 -2.93 -13.66
N ARG A 59 -4.86 -4.08 -13.90
CA ARG A 59 -3.67 -4.21 -14.75
C ARG A 59 -4.00 -4.51 -16.20
#